data_AF-A0A7L9WLQ0-F1
#
_entry.id   AF-A0A7L9WLQ0-F1
#
_cell.length_a   1.000
_cell.length_b   1.000
_cell.length_c   1.000
_cell.angle_alpha   90.00
_cell.angle_beta   90.00
_cell.angle_gamma   90.00
#
_symmetry.space_group_name_H-M   'P 1'
#
loop_
_entity.id
_entity.type
_entity.pdbx_description
1 polymer ?
#
loop_
_entity_poly.entity_id
_entity_poly.type
_entity_poly.pdbx_seq_one_letter_code
_entity_poly.pdbx_strand_id
1 'polypeptide(L)'
;MYVKTAAVAALVALAGCGVPVPENLPSGASENFDAAVASVGCELRNERDYLPVELQTGMTREQTLAMAQHKMSTGDAVSLEGGAVRLVTGSCAPSAAG
;
A
#
# COMPACT_ATOMS: atom_id res chain seq x y z
N MET A 1 38.04 35.29 24.08
CA MET A 1 37.99 34.09 23.22
C MET A 1 36.57 33.93 22.73
N TYR A 2 36.31 34.26 21.46
CA TYR A 2 34.97 34.14 20.87
C TYR A 2 34.79 32.71 20.36
N VAL A 3 33.97 31.91 21.06
CA VAL A 3 33.51 30.61 20.55
C VAL A 3 32.44 30.87 19.49
N LYS A 4 32.84 30.62 18.25
CA LYS A 4 32.05 30.51 17.05
C LYS A 4 31.53 29.08 16.97
N THR A 5 30.26 28.84 17.30
CA THR A 5 29.61 27.55 17.01
C THR A 5 28.15 27.75 16.59
N ALA A 6 28.00 27.74 15.26
CA ALA A 6 26.91 27.20 14.45
C ALA A 6 25.51 27.09 15.08
N ALA A 7 24.59 27.85 14.51
CA ALA A 7 23.15 27.59 14.56
C ALA A 7 22.84 26.15 14.12
N VAL A 8 22.30 25.35 15.03
CA VAL A 8 21.68 24.06 14.70
C VAL A 8 20.20 24.34 14.49
N ALA A 9 19.81 24.52 13.23
CA ALA A 9 18.42 24.48 12.82
C ALA A 9 17.93 23.04 12.97
N ALA A 10 17.23 22.76 14.09
CA ALA A 10 16.50 21.52 14.28
C ALA A 10 15.30 21.51 13.31
N LEU A 11 15.52 21.01 12.10
CA LEU A 11 14.46 20.58 11.20
C LEU A 11 13.82 19.32 11.79
N VAL A 12 12.83 19.52 12.66
CA VAL A 12 11.91 18.46 13.07
C VAL A 12 11.05 18.15 11.85
N ALA A 13 11.48 17.17 11.05
CA ALA A 13 10.64 16.59 10.02
C ALA A 13 9.40 16.00 10.72
N LEU A 14 8.26 16.63 10.51
CA LEU A 14 6.96 16.11 10.90
C LEU A 14 6.79 14.77 10.19
N ALA A 15 7.08 13.68 10.89
CA ALA A 15 6.65 12.35 10.50
C ALA A 15 5.12 12.40 10.40
N GLY A 16 4.61 12.55 9.18
CA GLY A 16 3.20 12.31 8.91
C GLY A 16 2.87 10.92 9.42
N CYS A 17 1.72 10.77 10.08
CA CYS A 17 1.19 9.48 10.51
C CYS A 17 0.86 8.61 9.28
N GLY A 18 1.87 8.16 8.55
CA GLY A 18 1.75 7.23 7.45
C GLY A 18 1.68 5.83 8.02
N VAL A 19 0.74 5.03 7.53
CA VAL A 19 0.75 3.59 7.78
C VAL A 19 2.11 3.05 7.28
N PRO A 20 2.92 2.45 8.16
CA PRO A 20 4.25 1.96 7.77
C PRO A 20 4.13 0.98 6.61
N VAL A 21 5.09 1.05 5.69
CA VAL A 21 5.23 0.04 4.64
C VAL A 21 5.40 -1.32 5.33
N PRO A 22 4.75 -2.41 4.86
CA PRO A 22 4.89 -3.71 5.49
C PRO A 22 6.35 -4.16 5.51
N GLU A 23 6.77 -4.78 6.61
CA GLU A 23 8.15 -5.25 6.77
C GLU A 23 8.39 -6.61 6.10
N ASN A 24 9.65 -6.90 5.79
CA ASN A 24 10.11 -8.19 5.24
C ASN A 24 9.41 -8.63 3.93
N LEU A 25 9.08 -7.66 3.08
CA LEU A 25 8.42 -7.92 1.81
C LEU A 25 9.36 -8.54 0.76
N PRO A 26 8.84 -9.40 -0.14
CA PRO A 26 9.58 -9.82 -1.32
C PRO A 26 9.87 -8.63 -2.24
N SER A 27 10.89 -8.78 -3.09
CA SER A 27 11.27 -7.74 -4.06
C SER A 27 10.11 -7.40 -5.00
N GLY A 28 9.85 -6.09 -5.19
CA GLY A 28 8.76 -5.62 -6.04
C GLY A 28 7.35 -5.93 -5.50
N ALA A 29 7.21 -6.20 -4.19
CA ALA A 29 5.92 -6.61 -3.60
C ALA A 29 4.77 -5.65 -3.90
N SER A 30 5.03 -4.33 -3.94
CA SER A 30 3.99 -3.33 -4.21
C SER A 30 3.47 -3.44 -5.65
N GLU A 31 4.35 -3.51 -6.64
CA GLU A 31 3.96 -3.66 -8.06
C GLU A 31 3.35 -5.03 -8.34
N ASN A 32 3.91 -6.09 -7.75
CA ASN A 32 3.39 -7.45 -7.87
C ASN A 32 2.01 -7.59 -7.22
N PHE A 33 1.76 -6.90 -6.10
CA PHE A 33 0.44 -6.82 -5.48
C PHE A 33 -0.57 -6.18 -6.44
N ASP A 34 -0.23 -5.04 -7.05
CA ASP A 34 -1.14 -4.37 -7.98
C ASP A 34 -1.49 -5.26 -9.17
N ALA A 35 -0.49 -5.94 -9.75
CA ALA A 35 -0.70 -6.89 -10.84
C ALA A 35 -1.56 -8.10 -10.42
N ALA A 36 -1.31 -8.66 -9.24
CA ALA A 36 -2.05 -9.82 -8.72
C ALA A 36 -3.50 -9.45 -8.39
N VAL A 37 -3.75 -8.28 -7.80
CA VAL A 37 -5.10 -7.78 -7.52
C VAL A 37 -5.86 -7.51 -8.82
N ALA A 38 -5.20 -6.97 -9.84
CA ALA A 38 -5.79 -6.83 -11.17
C ALA A 38 -6.19 -8.18 -11.79
N SER A 39 -5.39 -9.23 -11.57
CA SER A 39 -5.68 -10.59 -12.05
C SER A 39 -6.95 -11.20 -11.44
N VAL A 40 -7.31 -10.83 -10.21
CA VAL A 40 -8.53 -11.30 -9.52
C VAL A 40 -9.72 -10.36 -9.67
N GLY A 41 -9.62 -9.32 -10.50
CA GLY A 41 -10.73 -8.40 -10.78
C GLY A 41 -10.73 -7.11 -9.96
N CYS A 42 -9.57 -6.68 -9.46
CA CYS A 42 -9.33 -5.39 -8.81
C CYS A 42 -9.93 -5.19 -7.41
N GLU A 43 -10.68 -6.17 -6.91
CA GLU A 43 -11.36 -6.11 -5.61
C GLU A 43 -11.00 -7.30 -4.74
N LEU A 44 -10.70 -7.03 -3.48
CA LEU A 44 -10.39 -8.01 -2.45
C LEU A 44 -11.50 -8.00 -1.40
N ARG A 45 -12.45 -8.95 -1.49
CA ARG A 45 -13.58 -9.04 -0.55
C ARG A 45 -13.35 -10.11 0.49
N ASN A 46 -12.88 -11.27 0.07
CA ASN A 46 -12.80 -12.45 0.92
C ASN A 46 -11.58 -13.31 0.57
N GLU A 47 -11.41 -14.42 1.29
CA GLU A 47 -10.27 -15.33 1.14
C GLU A 47 -10.04 -15.83 -0.29
N ARG A 48 -11.10 -15.95 -1.10
CA ARG A 48 -11.00 -16.35 -2.52
C ARG A 48 -10.23 -15.34 -3.36
N ASP A 49 -10.25 -14.07 -2.97
CA ASP A 49 -9.56 -12.98 -3.68
C ASP A 49 -8.14 -12.79 -3.14
N TYR A 50 -7.96 -12.95 -1.82
CA TYR A 50 -6.66 -12.75 -1.17
C TYR A 50 -5.69 -13.91 -1.39
N LEU A 51 -6.15 -15.17 -1.35
CA LEU A 51 -5.27 -16.33 -1.47
C LEU A 51 -4.50 -16.35 -2.81
N PRO A 52 -5.11 -16.05 -3.98
CA PRO A 52 -4.36 -15.94 -5.23
C PRO A 52 -3.32 -14.82 -5.21
N VAL A 53 -3.57 -13.71 -4.51
CA VAL A 53 -2.63 -12.59 -4.40
C VAL A 53 -1.42 -13.01 -3.56
N GLU A 54 -1.64 -13.67 -2.43
CA GLU A 54 -0.58 -14.23 -1.58
C GLU A 54 0.32 -15.18 -2.37
N LEU A 55 -0.28 -16.10 -3.15
CA LEU A 55 0.45 -17.06 -3.98
C LEU A 55 1.27 -16.40 -5.11
N GLN A 56 0.70 -15.40 -5.78
CA GLN A 56 1.37 -14.72 -6.90
C GLN A 56 2.51 -13.80 -6.44
N THR A 57 2.35 -13.19 -5.27
CA THR A 57 3.32 -12.22 -4.73
C THR A 57 4.37 -12.86 -3.83
N GLY A 58 4.09 -14.06 -3.30
CA GLY A 58 4.91 -14.69 -2.25
C GLY A 58 4.76 -14.04 -0.88
N MET A 59 3.78 -13.15 -0.69
CA MET A 59 3.50 -12.51 0.59
C MET A 59 2.69 -13.42 1.51
N THR A 60 2.90 -13.27 2.82
CA THR A 60 2.02 -13.90 3.81
C THR A 60 0.66 -13.22 3.84
N ARG A 61 -0.30 -13.85 4.53
CA ARG A 61 -1.62 -13.26 4.80
C ARG A 61 -1.52 -11.88 5.44
N GLU A 62 -0.69 -11.75 6.48
CA GLU A 62 -0.50 -10.50 7.22
C GLU A 62 0.15 -9.43 6.35
N GLN A 63 1.15 -9.79 5.54
CA GLN A 63 1.79 -8.87 4.61
C GLN A 63 0.84 -8.38 3.52
N THR A 64 0.00 -9.27 2.99
CA THR A 64 -0.99 -8.94 1.96
C THR A 64 -2.06 -7.99 2.51
N LEU A 65 -2.54 -8.24 3.73
CA LEU A 65 -3.45 -7.33 4.42
C LEU A 65 -2.78 -5.97 4.71
N ALA A 66 -1.55 -5.98 5.23
CA ALA A 66 -0.80 -4.75 5.49
C ALA A 66 -0.55 -3.95 4.21
N MET A 67 -0.26 -4.61 3.09
CA MET A 67 -0.13 -3.96 1.78
C MET A 67 -1.46 -3.34 1.33
N ALA A 68 -2.58 -4.05 1.47
CA ALA A 68 -3.90 -3.50 1.17
C ALA A 68 -4.22 -2.24 2.01
N GLN A 69 -3.92 -2.27 3.31
CA GLN A 69 -4.05 -1.10 4.19
C GLN A 69 -3.11 0.04 3.78
N HIS A 70 -1.87 -0.27 3.41
CA HIS A 70 -0.90 0.70 2.94
C HIS A 70 -1.40 1.39 1.66
N LYS A 71 -1.89 0.64 0.68
CA LYS A 71 -2.48 1.16 -0.56
C LYS A 71 -3.68 2.06 -0.29
N MET A 72 -4.51 1.75 0.70
CA MET A 72 -5.59 2.66 1.10
C MET A 72 -5.05 3.93 1.76
N SER A 73 -4.03 3.82 2.61
CA SER A 73 -3.40 4.96 3.26
C SER A 73 -2.69 5.90 2.28
N THR A 74 -2.20 5.39 1.14
CA THR A 74 -1.56 6.19 0.09
C THR A 74 -2.54 6.72 -0.94
N GLY A 75 -3.81 6.32 -0.88
CA GLY A 75 -4.85 6.70 -1.84
C GLY A 75 -4.88 5.85 -3.12
N ASP A 76 -4.09 4.78 -3.17
CA ASP A 76 -4.06 3.84 -4.31
C ASP A 76 -5.20 2.81 -4.26
N ALA A 77 -5.91 2.74 -3.13
CA ALA A 77 -7.06 1.87 -2.92
C ALA A 77 -8.15 2.55 -2.09
N VAL A 78 -9.37 2.05 -2.19
CA VAL A 78 -10.53 2.51 -1.42
C VAL A 78 -11.20 1.32 -0.72
N SER A 79 -11.79 1.58 0.44
CA SER A 79 -12.72 0.65 1.07
C SER A 79 -14.08 0.72 0.37
N LEU A 80 -14.68 -0.43 0.15
CA LEU A 80 -16.04 -0.59 -0.37
C LEU A 80 -16.98 -1.04 0.75
N GLU A 81 -18.28 -1.03 0.43
CA GLU A 81 -19.30 -1.56 1.34
C GLU A 81 -19.04 -3.04 1.66
N GLY A 82 -19.22 -3.42 2.93
CA GLY A 82 -18.91 -4.77 3.41
C GLY A 82 -17.42 -5.03 3.71
N GLY A 83 -16.56 -4.00 3.68
CA GLY A 83 -15.16 -4.11 4.10
C GLY A 83 -14.21 -4.63 3.01
N ALA A 84 -14.66 -4.69 1.77
CA ALA A 84 -13.81 -5.03 0.64
C ALA A 84 -12.84 -3.89 0.31
N VAL A 85 -11.70 -4.21 -0.30
CA VAL A 85 -10.69 -3.24 -0.76
C VAL A 85 -10.63 -3.26 -2.26
N ARG A 86 -10.66 -2.09 -2.92
CA ARG A 86 -10.50 -1.98 -4.36
C ARG A 86 -9.35 -1.06 -4.72
N LEU A 87 -8.46 -1.53 -5.59
CA LEU A 87 -7.44 -0.66 -6.19
C LEU A 87 -8.10 0.33 -7.15
N VAL A 88 -7.59 1.56 -7.17
CA VAL A 88 -8.07 2.65 -8.03
C VAL A 88 -6.98 3.24 -8.92
N THR A 89 -5.85 2.53 -9.03
CA THR A 89 -4.68 2.91 -9.82
C THR A 89 -4.29 1.82 -10.81
N GLY A 90 -3.39 2.15 -11.73
CA GLY A 90 -2.89 1.23 -12.75
C GLY A 90 -4.02 0.60 -13.59
N SER A 91 -3.95 -0.70 -13.81
CA SER A 91 -4.97 -1.48 -14.54
C SER A 91 -6.34 -1.50 -13.84
N CYS A 92 -6.39 -1.13 -12.56
CA CYS A 92 -7.61 -1.06 -11.76
C CYS A 92 -8.19 0.35 -11.64
N ALA A 93 -7.58 1.34 -12.31
CA ALA A 93 -8.12 2.68 -12.36
C ALA A 93 -9.55 2.66 -12.95
N PRO A 94 -10.49 3.45 -12.38
CA PRO A 94 -11.82 3.56 -12.96
C PRO A 94 -11.68 4.13 -14.37
N SER A 95 -12.12 3.37 -15.39
CA SER A 95 -12.29 3.92 -16.73
C SER A 95 -13.22 5.11 -16.64
N ALA A 96 -12.82 6.24 -17.21
CA ALA A 96 -13.69 7.39 -17.40
C ALA A 96 -14.81 7.01 -18.40
N ALA A 97 -15.80 6.25 -17.94
CA ALA A 97 -17.04 6.05 -18.64
C ALA A 97 -17.94 7.24 -18.29
N GLY A 98 -17.81 8.31 -19.07
CA GLY A 98 -18.86 9.28 -19.31
C GLY A 98 -19.65 8.86 -20.55
#